data_AF-A0A937TLP2-F1
#
_entry.id   AF-A0A937TLP2-F1
#
_cell.length_a   1.000
_cell.length_b   1.000
_cell.length_c   1.000
_cell.angle_alpha   90.00
_cell.angle_beta   90.00
_cell.angle_gamma   90.00
#
_symmetry.space_group_name_H-M   'P 1'
#
loop_
_entity.id
_entity.type
_entity.pdbx_description
1 polymer ?
#
loop_
_entity_poly.entity_id
_entity_poly.type
_entity_poly.pdbx_seq_one_letter_code
_entity_poly.pdbx_strand_id
1 'polypeptide(L)'
;MAWTNHVNAQWIIDKIDDSTINWTKEFAEYLASDKDGTSKLTTSQLRKFFGKLRQIEADFDQLKTQIPMLKPKLAYAVGRDKDKTKVRAFYNEISSALTAVQPDNKATFKNLVSLVESIVAYHKFFGGV
;
A
#
# COMPACT_ATOMS: atom_id res chain seq x y z
N MET A 1 15.32 2.03 12.17
CA MET A 1 14.43 3.07 12.71
C MET A 1 13.05 2.84 12.13
N ALA A 2 11.99 3.02 12.92
CA ALA A 2 10.63 2.89 12.42
C ALA A 2 10.34 3.97 11.35
N TRP A 3 9.46 3.66 10.41
CA TRP A 3 8.97 4.62 9.41
C TRP A 3 8.22 5.78 10.07
N THR A 4 8.52 7.03 9.67
CA THR A 4 7.93 8.25 10.27
C THR A 4 7.33 9.23 9.26
N ASN A 5 7.54 9.03 7.96
CA ASN A 5 7.02 9.91 6.91
C ASN A 5 5.64 9.41 6.47
N HIS A 6 4.56 9.86 7.10
CA HIS A 6 3.23 9.29 6.86
C HIS A 6 2.61 9.70 5.52
N VAL A 7 1.80 8.80 4.95
CA VAL A 7 1.04 9.05 3.72
C VAL A 7 0.13 10.27 3.88
N ASN A 8 0.08 11.12 2.86
CA ASN A 8 -0.85 12.25 2.82
C ASN A 8 -2.19 11.82 2.21
N ALA A 9 -3.28 11.97 2.97
CA ALA A 9 -4.63 11.66 2.51
C ALA A 9 -5.05 12.45 1.26
N GLN A 10 -4.50 13.65 1.06
CA GLN A 10 -4.83 14.50 -0.08
C GLN A 10 -4.45 13.87 -1.43
N TRP A 11 -3.40 13.04 -1.47
CA TRP A 11 -3.02 12.30 -2.69
C TRP A 11 -4.10 11.32 -3.15
N ILE A 12 -4.90 10.82 -2.21
CA ILE A 12 -6.02 9.92 -2.51
C ILE A 12 -7.24 10.74 -2.96
N ILE A 13 -7.50 11.88 -2.31
CA ILE A 13 -8.70 12.69 -2.54
C ILE A 13 -8.62 13.48 -3.84
N ASP A 14 -7.47 14.08 -4.15
CA ASP A 14 -7.26 14.94 -5.31
C ASP A 14 -6.57 14.20 -6.45
N LYS A 15 -5.24 14.03 -6.37
CA LYS A 15 -4.45 13.41 -7.43
C LYS A 15 -3.12 12.89 -6.92
N ILE A 16 -2.56 11.96 -7.70
CA ILE A 16 -1.16 11.55 -7.62
C ILE A 16 -0.31 12.62 -8.32
N ASP A 17 0.78 13.01 -7.67
CA ASP A 17 1.74 13.99 -8.15
C ASP A 17 3.18 13.59 -7.79
N ASP A 18 4.15 14.43 -8.14
CA ASP A 18 5.57 14.17 -7.87
C ASP A 18 5.88 13.98 -6.38
N SER A 19 5.14 14.66 -5.48
CA SER A 19 5.32 14.47 -4.04
C SER A 19 4.90 13.07 -3.60
N THR A 20 3.84 12.54 -4.22
CA THR A 20 3.40 11.17 -4.03
C THR A 20 4.46 10.18 -4.51
N ILE A 21 5.03 10.41 -5.71
CA ILE A 21 6.05 9.53 -6.31
C ILE A 21 7.35 9.51 -5.49
N ASN A 22 7.77 10.65 -4.95
CA ASN A 22 8.93 10.71 -4.08
C ASN A 22 8.69 9.94 -2.77
N TRP A 23 7.51 10.11 -2.18
CA TRP A 23 7.13 9.39 -0.98
C TRP A 23 7.06 7.87 -1.21
N THR A 24 6.44 7.41 -2.31
CA THR A 24 6.35 5.97 -2.61
C THR A 24 7.72 5.36 -2.85
N LYS A 25 8.65 6.10 -3.47
CA LYS A 25 10.05 5.69 -3.63
C LYS A 25 10.74 5.47 -2.29
N GLU A 26 10.71 6.48 -1.40
CA GLU A 26 11.32 6.38 -0.07
C GLU A 26 10.71 5.24 0.76
N PHE A 27 9.38 5.13 0.74
CA PHE A 27 8.69 4.10 1.48
C PHE A 27 9.01 2.70 0.94
N ALA A 28 9.05 2.54 -0.38
CA ALA A 28 9.39 1.28 -1.02
C ALA A 28 10.84 0.85 -0.75
N GLU A 29 11.79 1.79 -0.72
CA GLU A 29 13.17 1.52 -0.30
C GLU A 29 13.22 1.03 1.14
N TYR A 30 12.50 1.70 2.04
CA TYR A 30 12.38 1.27 3.44
C TYR A 30 11.82 -0.15 3.56
N LEU A 31 10.75 -0.48 2.81
CA LEU A 31 10.13 -1.80 2.80
C LEU A 31 11.04 -2.90 2.24
N ALA A 32 11.90 -2.56 1.27
CA ALA A 32 12.85 -3.47 0.63
C ALA A 32 14.18 -3.61 1.39
N SER A 33 14.39 -2.82 2.45
CA SER A 33 15.59 -2.83 3.27
C SER A 33 15.43 -3.67 4.53
N ASP A 34 16.52 -4.17 5.07
CA ASP A 34 16.64 -4.83 6.39
C ASP A 34 17.72 -4.16 7.26
N LYS A 35 18.25 -3.01 6.83
CA LYS A 35 19.34 -2.27 7.51
C LYS A 35 19.00 -1.86 8.94
N ASP A 36 17.72 -1.79 9.28
CA ASP A 36 17.21 -1.47 10.61
C ASP A 36 16.92 -2.70 11.48
N GLY A 37 17.33 -3.90 11.04
CA GLY A 37 17.10 -5.16 11.75
C GLY A 37 15.69 -5.73 11.62
N THR A 38 14.81 -5.08 10.84
CA THR A 38 13.46 -5.58 10.56
C THR A 38 13.43 -6.22 9.17
N SER A 39 12.90 -7.44 9.07
CA SER A 39 12.84 -8.18 7.80
C SER A 39 12.08 -7.42 6.71
N LYS A 40 12.53 -7.58 5.47
CA LYS A 40 11.92 -6.97 4.28
C LYS A 40 10.48 -7.42 4.10
N LEU A 41 9.64 -6.54 3.56
CA LEU A 41 8.33 -6.97 3.06
C LEU A 41 8.53 -7.81 1.80
N THR A 42 7.87 -8.96 1.68
CA THR A 42 8.08 -9.79 0.48
C THR A 42 7.30 -9.26 -0.72
N THR A 43 7.86 -9.47 -1.92
CA THR A 43 7.18 -9.15 -3.18
C THR A 43 5.88 -9.96 -3.31
N SER A 44 5.81 -11.17 -2.73
CA SER A 44 4.58 -11.97 -2.74
C SER A 44 3.46 -11.33 -1.93
N GLN A 45 3.76 -10.80 -0.74
CA GLN A 45 2.76 -10.10 0.10
C GLN A 45 2.23 -8.85 -0.62
N LEU A 46 3.14 -8.04 -1.18
CA LEU A 46 2.78 -6.84 -1.95
C LEU A 46 1.93 -7.16 -3.18
N ARG A 47 2.39 -8.10 -4.03
CA ARG A 47 1.66 -8.50 -5.24
C ARG A 47 0.29 -9.07 -4.95
N LYS A 48 0.13 -9.85 -3.88
CA LYS A 48 -1.17 -10.39 -3.47
C LYS A 48 -2.16 -9.28 -3.13
N PHE A 49 -1.72 -8.26 -2.38
CA PHE A 49 -2.58 -7.13 -2.04
C PHE A 49 -2.87 -6.27 -3.28
N PHE A 50 -1.85 -5.92 -4.05
CA PHE A 50 -2.01 -5.14 -5.28
C PHE A 50 -2.93 -5.82 -6.29
N GLY A 51 -2.81 -7.14 -6.47
CA GLY A 51 -3.71 -7.91 -7.33
C GLY A 51 -5.17 -7.81 -6.88
N LYS A 52 -5.44 -7.74 -5.58
CA LYS A 52 -6.80 -7.51 -5.08
C LYS A 52 -7.31 -6.11 -5.41
N LEU A 53 -6.46 -5.09 -5.33
CA LEU A 53 -6.82 -3.74 -5.75
C LEU A 53 -7.16 -3.69 -7.24
N ARG A 54 -6.32 -4.29 -8.09
CA ARG A 54 -6.55 -4.38 -9.54
C ARG A 54 -7.83 -5.13 -9.89
N GLN A 55 -8.16 -6.19 -9.15
CA GLN A 55 -9.44 -6.88 -9.31
C GLN A 55 -10.62 -5.95 -9.02
N ILE A 56 -10.58 -5.21 -7.91
CA ILE A 56 -11.64 -4.25 -7.56
C ILE A 56 -11.69 -3.12 -8.59
N GLU A 57 -10.57 -2.62 -9.07
CA GLU A 57 -10.53 -1.54 -10.06
C GLU A 57 -11.19 -1.93 -11.38
N ALA A 58 -10.91 -3.16 -11.84
CA ALA A 58 -11.44 -3.71 -13.09
C ALA A 58 -12.97 -3.82 -13.08
N ASP A 59 -13.56 -4.14 -11.92
CA ASP A 59 -15.01 -4.29 -11.74
C ASP A 59 -15.51 -3.47 -10.54
N PHE A 60 -15.19 -2.17 -10.56
CA PHE A 60 -15.37 -1.28 -9.42
C PHE A 60 -16.81 -1.22 -8.93
N ASP A 61 -17.79 -1.11 -9.84
CA ASP A 61 -19.18 -0.91 -9.44
C ASP A 61 -19.75 -2.14 -8.71
N GLN A 62 -19.33 -3.35 -9.09
CA GLN A 62 -19.73 -4.59 -8.42
C GLN A 62 -18.91 -4.88 -7.16
N LEU A 63 -17.64 -4.48 -7.13
CA LEU A 63 -16.70 -4.88 -6.08
C LEU A 63 -16.36 -3.77 -5.06
N LYS A 64 -16.86 -2.53 -5.23
CA LYS A 64 -16.57 -1.41 -4.31
C LYS A 64 -16.95 -1.69 -2.86
N THR A 65 -17.98 -2.51 -2.64
CA THR A 65 -18.41 -2.98 -1.31
C THR A 65 -17.33 -3.81 -0.59
N GLN A 66 -16.31 -4.29 -1.29
CA GLN A 66 -15.20 -5.05 -0.72
C GLN A 66 -14.05 -4.15 -0.21
N ILE A 67 -14.04 -2.86 -0.54
CA ILE A 67 -12.97 -1.92 -0.15
C ILE A 67 -12.80 -1.87 1.39
N PRO A 68 -13.87 -1.78 2.21
CA PRO A 68 -13.73 -1.81 3.67
C PRO A 68 -13.02 -3.07 4.20
N MET A 69 -13.16 -4.20 3.51
CA MET A 69 -12.52 -5.47 3.88
C MET A 69 -11.02 -5.52 3.58
N LEU A 70 -10.45 -4.53 2.88
CA LEU A 70 -9.02 -4.47 2.63
C LEU A 70 -8.22 -4.20 3.92
N LYS A 71 -8.74 -3.35 4.83
CA LYS A 71 -8.09 -3.07 6.13
C LYS A 71 -8.01 -4.32 7.02
N PRO A 72 -9.10 -5.07 7.30
CA PRO A 72 -9.02 -6.33 8.03
C PRO A 72 -8.09 -7.37 7.40
N LYS A 73 -8.03 -7.45 6.06
CA LYS A 73 -7.12 -8.38 5.37
C LYS A 73 -5.65 -8.04 5.61
N LEU A 74 -5.30 -6.76 5.59
CA LEU A 74 -3.95 -6.31 5.95
C LEU A 74 -3.65 -6.56 7.44
N ALA A 75 -4.60 -6.27 8.33
CA ALA A 75 -4.46 -6.56 9.77
C ALA A 75 -4.21 -8.05 10.03
N TYR A 76 -4.93 -8.94 9.33
CA TYR A 76 -4.69 -10.38 9.38
C TYR A 76 -3.29 -10.75 8.86
N ALA A 77 -2.83 -10.15 7.76
CA ALA A 77 -1.48 -10.37 7.25
C ALA A 77 -0.41 -9.98 8.28
N VAL A 78 -0.60 -8.85 8.98
CA VAL A 78 0.25 -8.43 10.11
C VAL A 78 0.23 -9.44 11.26
N GLY A 79 -0.94 -9.94 11.65
CA GLY A 79 -1.07 -10.92 12.73
C GLY A 79 -0.45 -12.29 12.42
N ARG A 80 -0.37 -12.66 11.13
CA ARG A 80 0.23 -13.91 10.67
C ARG A 80 1.72 -13.85 10.38
N ASP A 81 2.31 -12.67 10.43
CA ASP A 81 3.68 -12.43 9.99
C ASP A 81 4.69 -12.84 11.06
N LYS A 82 5.10 -14.10 11.02
CA LYS A 82 6.03 -14.69 12.00
C LYS A 82 7.44 -14.09 11.90
N ASP A 83 7.84 -13.69 10.69
CA ASP A 83 9.18 -13.19 10.39
C ASP A 83 9.37 -11.71 10.78
N LYS A 84 8.33 -11.10 11.37
CA LYS A 84 8.30 -9.70 11.80
C LYS A 84 8.81 -8.75 10.71
N THR A 85 8.31 -8.97 9.50
CA THR A 85 8.58 -8.13 8.35
C THR A 85 7.97 -6.74 8.50
N LYS A 86 8.31 -5.86 7.56
CA LYS A 86 7.74 -4.52 7.44
C LYS A 86 6.27 -4.47 7.01
N VAL A 87 5.56 -5.61 6.97
CA VAL A 87 4.11 -5.66 6.68
C VAL A 87 3.29 -4.77 7.61
N ARG A 88 3.71 -4.57 8.87
CA ARG A 88 3.03 -3.65 9.80
C ARG A 88 3.14 -2.20 9.36
N ALA A 89 4.31 -1.77 8.87
CA ALA A 89 4.48 -0.43 8.33
C ALA A 89 3.62 -0.24 7.07
N PHE A 90 3.61 -1.23 6.17
CA PHE A 90 2.71 -1.23 5.02
C PHE A 90 1.23 -1.14 5.42
N TYR A 91 0.81 -1.91 6.42
CA TYR A 91 -0.54 -1.85 6.96
C TYR A 91 -0.91 -0.45 7.46
N ASN A 92 -0.03 0.21 8.24
CA ASN A 92 -0.31 1.53 8.81
C ASN A 92 -0.58 2.56 7.70
N GLU A 93 0.33 2.65 6.72
CA GLU A 93 0.22 3.65 5.65
C GLU A 93 -0.96 3.34 4.73
N ILE A 94 -1.12 2.09 4.28
CA ILE A 94 -2.20 1.73 3.37
C ILE A 94 -3.58 1.80 4.04
N SER A 95 -3.67 1.53 5.35
CA SER A 95 -4.93 1.71 6.08
C SER A 95 -5.32 3.19 6.20
N SER A 96 -4.34 4.08 6.38
CA SER A 96 -4.58 5.52 6.35
C SER A 96 -5.10 5.94 4.97
N ALA A 97 -4.39 5.56 3.90
CA ALA A 97 -4.79 5.84 2.52
C ALA A 97 -6.19 5.29 2.16
N LEU A 98 -6.51 4.07 2.61
CA LEU A 98 -7.84 3.46 2.44
C LEU A 98 -8.96 4.25 3.12
N THR A 99 -8.67 4.99 4.20
CA THR A 99 -9.67 5.86 4.87
C THR A 99 -10.05 7.06 4.02
N ALA A 100 -9.14 7.52 3.17
CA ALA A 100 -9.35 8.67 2.29
C ALA A 100 -10.11 8.30 1.00
N VAL A 101 -10.33 7.01 0.72
CA VAL A 101 -11.13 6.56 -0.42
C VAL A 101 -12.60 6.88 -0.18
N GLN A 102 -13.21 7.59 -1.12
CA GLN A 102 -14.62 7.93 -1.11
C GLN A 102 -15.42 6.85 -1.86
N PRO A 103 -16.41 6.18 -1.23
CA PRO A 103 -17.09 5.02 -1.79
C PRO A 103 -17.73 5.21 -3.18
N ASP A 104 -18.23 6.40 -3.45
CA ASP A 104 -18.92 6.73 -4.71
C ASP A 104 -18.05 7.50 -5.70
N ASN A 105 -16.76 7.67 -5.39
CA ASN A 105 -15.80 8.34 -6.25
C ASN A 105 -14.69 7.37 -6.67
N LYS A 106 -14.88 6.73 -7.83
CA LYS A 106 -13.91 5.81 -8.44
C LYS A 106 -12.52 6.43 -8.62
N ALA A 107 -12.41 7.75 -8.82
CA ALA A 107 -11.12 8.41 -8.98
C ALA A 107 -10.26 8.29 -7.71
N THR A 108 -10.85 8.43 -6.53
CA THR A 108 -10.11 8.27 -5.26
C THR A 108 -9.57 6.85 -5.08
N PHE A 109 -10.32 5.84 -5.50
CA PHE A 109 -9.83 4.47 -5.49
C PHE A 109 -8.71 4.24 -6.52
N LYS A 110 -8.81 4.83 -7.72
CA LYS A 110 -7.72 4.78 -8.72
C LYS A 110 -6.43 5.44 -8.20
N ASN A 111 -6.54 6.53 -7.45
CA ASN A 111 -5.38 7.15 -6.81
C ASN A 111 -4.73 6.19 -5.81
N LEU A 112 -5.50 5.50 -4.97
CA LEU A 112 -4.97 4.45 -4.08
C LEU A 112 -4.27 3.33 -4.87
N VAL A 113 -4.88 2.84 -5.95
CA VAL A 113 -4.27 1.80 -6.81
C VAL A 113 -2.93 2.27 -7.34
N SER A 114 -2.87 3.50 -7.86
CA SER A 114 -1.66 4.10 -8.44
C SER A 114 -0.55 4.28 -7.40
N LEU A 115 -0.90 4.72 -6.18
CA LEU A 115 0.03 4.82 -5.06
C LEU A 115 0.64 3.44 -4.73
N VAL A 116 -0.20 2.40 -4.62
CA VAL A 116 0.28 1.04 -4.32
C VAL A 116 1.07 0.44 -5.48
N GLU A 117 0.69 0.71 -6.73
CA GLU A 117 1.44 0.31 -7.92
C GLU A 117 2.85 0.91 -7.91
N SER A 118 2.96 2.20 -7.59
CA SER A 118 4.25 2.88 -7.46
C SER A 118 5.13 2.27 -6.36
N ILE A 119 4.55 1.94 -5.20
CA ILE A 119 5.27 1.21 -4.13
C ILE A 119 5.77 -0.14 -4.66
N VAL A 120 4.93 -0.93 -5.34
CA VAL A 120 5.32 -2.24 -5.89
C VAL A 120 6.46 -2.11 -6.89
N ALA A 121 6.39 -1.12 -7.79
CA ALA A 121 7.41 -0.87 -8.81
C ALA A 121 8.76 -0.50 -8.16
N TYR A 122 8.77 0.48 -7.25
CA TYR A 122 10.00 0.88 -6.57
C TYR A 122 10.53 -0.21 -5.63
N HIS A 123 9.66 -0.97 -4.97
CA HIS A 123 10.08 -2.06 -4.10
C HIS A 123 10.84 -3.11 -4.91
N LYS A 124 10.37 -3.40 -6.13
CA LYS A 124 11.08 -4.27 -7.07
C LYS A 124 12.41 -3.65 -7.53
N PHE A 125 12.42 -2.35 -7.83
CA PHE A 125 13.63 -1.61 -8.20
C PHE A 125 14.73 -1.69 -7.13
N PHE A 126 14.37 -1.57 -5.85
CA PHE A 126 15.30 -1.67 -4.72
C PHE A 126 15.68 -3.10 -4.31
N GLY A 127 15.34 -4.11 -5.13
CA GLY A 127 15.74 -5.50 -4.90
C GLY A 127 14.88 -6.24 -3.86
N GLY A 128 13.63 -5.83 -3.67
CA GLY A 128 12.66 -6.58 -2.89
C GLY A 128 12.51 -8.03 -3.38
N VAL A 129 12.45 -8.97 -2.42
CA VAL A 129 12.41 -10.43 -2.66
C VAL A 129 10.98 -10.94 -2.58
#